data_AF-A0A1B9NI42-F1
#
_entry.id   AF-A0A1B9NI42-F1
#
_cell.length_a   1.000
_cell.length_b   1.000
_cell.length_c   1.000
_cell.angle_alpha   90.00
_cell.angle_beta   90.00
_cell.angle_gamma   90.00
#
_symmetry.space_group_name_H-M   'P 1'
#
loop_
_entity.id
_entity.type
_entity.pdbx_description
1 polymer ?
#
loop_
_entity_poly.entity_id
_entity_poly.type
_entity_poly.pdbx_seq_one_letter_code
_entity_poly.pdbx_strand_id
1 'polypeptide(L)'
;MNLQTIEFFHSDRGKGFDNHLIDKCLTAFGIKRSLSRKDCLYDNAIAESTFKAVKPEFMPNTIFDHWRNLNWNLITMWIGLIITGFIQY
;
A
#
# COMPACT_ATOMS: atom_id res chain seq x y z
N MET A 1 -13.52 -0.92 -6.65
CA MET A 1 -12.86 0.40 -6.69
C MET A 1 -12.66 0.78 -8.15
N ASN A 2 -13.22 1.91 -8.59
CA ASN A 2 -13.04 2.40 -9.97
C ASN A 2 -11.86 3.38 -9.96
N LEU A 3 -10.82 3.13 -10.76
CA LEU A 3 -9.66 4.02 -10.84
C LEU A 3 -10.00 5.39 -11.44
N GLN A 4 -11.10 5.49 -12.20
CA GLN A 4 -11.57 6.75 -12.79
C GLN A 4 -12.13 7.74 -11.75
N THR A 5 -12.43 7.28 -10.52
CA THR A 5 -12.94 8.16 -9.46
C THR A 5 -11.82 8.69 -8.55
N ILE A 6 -10.57 8.26 -8.76
CA ILE A 6 -9.44 8.65 -7.94
C ILE A 6 -8.78 9.86 -8.61
N GLU A 7 -8.79 11.00 -7.94
CA GLU A 7 -8.22 12.23 -8.50
C GLU A 7 -6.73 12.39 -8.17
N PHE A 8 -6.33 11.91 -6.99
CA PHE A 8 -4.96 12.00 -6.48
C PHE A 8 -4.45 10.66 -5.96
N PHE A 9 -3.23 10.32 -6.36
CA PHE A 9 -2.47 9.20 -5.83
C PHE A 9 -1.25 9.75 -5.08
N HIS A 10 -1.28 9.68 -3.75
CA HIS A 10 -0.14 10.04 -2.92
C HIS A 10 0.72 8.80 -2.65
N SER A 11 2.02 8.93 -2.89
CA SER A 11 2.99 7.85 -2.64
C SER A 11 4.30 8.43 -2.10
N ASP A 12 5.03 7.61 -1.36
CA ASP A 12 6.41 7.95 -1.04
C ASP A 12 7.32 7.80 -2.29
N ARG A 13 8.59 8.16 -2.12
CA ARG A 13 9.62 8.01 -3.16
C ARG A 13 10.31 6.64 -3.13
N GLY A 14 9.70 5.64 -2.48
CA GLY A 14 10.24 4.30 -2.38
C GLY A 14 10.33 3.64 -3.75
N LYS A 15 11.38 2.83 -3.97
CA LYS A 15 11.60 2.13 -5.26
C LYS A 15 10.43 1.22 -5.67
N GLY A 16 9.56 0.82 -4.73
CA GLY A 16 8.36 0.06 -5.03
C GLY A 16 7.29 0.86 -5.80
N PHE A 17 7.29 2.18 -5.65
CA PHE A 17 6.37 3.09 -6.33
C PHE A 17 7.02 3.87 -7.47
N ASP A 18 8.35 3.76 -7.62
CA ASP A 18 9.15 4.31 -8.72
C ASP A 18 9.22 3.31 -9.89
N ASN A 19 8.05 2.97 -10.45
CA ASN A 19 7.95 2.05 -11.58
C ASN A 19 7.22 2.74 -12.73
N HIS A 20 7.81 2.68 -13.93
CA HIS A 20 7.24 3.18 -15.17
C HIS A 20 5.81 2.64 -15.43
N LEU A 21 5.49 1.41 -15.00
CA LEU A 21 4.15 0.84 -15.13
C LEU A 21 3.11 1.60 -14.29
N ILE A 22 3.50 2.07 -13.10
CA ILE A 22 2.62 2.85 -12.23
C ILE A 22 2.34 4.21 -12.87
N ASP A 23 3.36 4.89 -13.39
CA ASP A 23 3.17 6.18 -14.05
C ASP A 23 2.31 6.09 -15.32
N LYS A 24 2.48 5.03 -16.11
CA LYS A 24 1.60 4.73 -17.26
C LYS A 24 0.15 4.52 -16.82
N CYS A 25 -0.07 3.77 -15.74
CA CYS A 25 -1.40 3.53 -15.19
C CYS A 25 -2.05 4.85 -14.73
N LEU A 26 -1.35 5.63 -13.89
CA LEU A 26 -1.86 6.90 -13.37
C LEU A 26 -2.21 7.87 -14.51
N THR A 27 -1.35 7.96 -15.52
CA THR A 27 -1.59 8.79 -16.71
C THR A 27 -2.80 8.31 -17.50
N ALA A 28 -2.96 7.00 -17.72
CA ALA A 28 -4.08 6.43 -18.47
C ALA A 28 -5.44 6.68 -17.80
N PHE A 29 -5.47 6.77 -16.47
CA PHE A 29 -6.68 7.07 -15.70
C PHE A 29 -6.81 8.55 -15.32
N GLY A 30 -5.90 9.42 -15.76
CA GLY A 30 -5.93 10.87 -15.45
C GLY A 30 -5.66 11.20 -13.98
N ILE A 31 -5.08 10.28 -13.22
CA ILE A 31 -4.83 10.41 -11.79
C ILE A 31 -3.58 11.25 -11.56
N LYS A 32 -3.69 12.32 -10.78
CA LYS A 32 -2.53 13.16 -10.44
C LYS A 32 -1.68 12.49 -9.38
N ARG A 33 -0.38 12.35 -9.64
CA ARG A 33 0.57 11.82 -8.68
C ARG A 33 1.08 12.91 -7.74
N SER A 34 0.91 12.70 -6.45
CA SER A 34 1.57 13.48 -5.39
C SER A 34 2.67 12.62 -4.76
N LEU A 35 3.86 13.19 -4.59
CA LEU A 35 4.98 12.50 -3.97
C LEU A 35 5.24 13.10 -2.58
N SER A 36 5.66 12.26 -1.63
CA SER A 36 6.17 12.74 -0.36
C SER A 36 7.38 13.68 -0.56
N ARG A 37 7.55 14.59 0.40
CA ARG A 37 8.73 15.45 0.44
C ARG A 37 9.99 14.58 0.58
N LYS A 38 11.04 14.95 -0.15
CA LYS A 38 12.34 14.29 -0.06
C LYS A 38 12.81 14.35 1.40
N ASP A 39 13.19 13.21 1.96
CA ASP A 39 13.66 13.05 3.34
C ASP A 39 12.62 13.38 4.43
N CYS A 40 11.33 13.44 4.08
CA CYS A 40 10.24 13.59 5.05
C CYS A 40 9.75 12.22 5.54
N LEU A 41 10.32 11.73 6.65
CA LEU A 41 9.89 10.49 7.31
C LEU A 41 8.41 10.52 7.72
N TYR A 42 7.86 11.72 7.96
CA TYR A 42 6.50 11.89 8.50
C TYR A 42 5.40 11.59 7.48
N ASP A 43 5.63 11.89 6.19
CA ASP A 43 4.62 11.72 5.13
C ASP A 43 4.20 10.24 4.97
N ASN A 44 5.13 9.31 5.23
CA ASN A 44 4.85 7.87 5.22
C ASN A 44 4.71 7.27 6.63
N ALA A 45 5.03 8.03 7.70
CA ALA A 45 5.04 7.51 9.06
C ALA A 45 3.67 6.99 9.49
N ILE A 46 2.57 7.62 9.06
CA ILE A 46 1.20 7.20 9.41
C ILE A 46 0.86 5.86 8.74
N ALA A 47 1.18 5.71 7.45
CA ALA A 47 0.96 4.45 6.73
C ALA A 47 1.86 3.34 7.31
N GLU A 48 3.13 3.65 7.58
CA GLU A 48 4.09 2.71 8.15
C GLU A 48 3.74 2.33 9.60
N SER A 49 3.30 3.26 10.43
CA SER A 49 2.87 2.99 11.81
C SER A 49 1.61 2.14 11.85
N THR A 50 0.66 2.42 10.96
CA THR A 50 -0.56 1.63 10.82
C THR A 50 -0.21 0.21 10.37
N PHE A 51 0.65 0.06 9.37
CA PHE A 51 1.12 -1.25 8.93
C PHE A 51 1.89 -2.00 10.02
N LYS A 52 2.73 -1.32 10.80
CA LYS A 52 3.45 -1.92 11.94
C LYS A 52 2.52 -2.37 13.06
N ALA A 53 1.43 -1.65 13.31
CA ALA A 53 0.45 -2.01 14.33
C ALA A 53 -0.38 -3.25 13.90
N VAL A 54 -0.76 -3.30 12.63
CA VAL A 54 -1.64 -4.35 12.09
C VAL A 54 -0.90 -5.63 11.72
N LYS A 55 0.32 -5.53 11.19
CA LYS A 55 1.10 -6.68 10.70
C LYS A 55 1.24 -7.82 11.74
N PRO A 56 1.53 -7.58 13.02
CA PRO A 56 1.64 -8.64 14.02
C PRO A 56 0.33 -9.40 14.27
N GLU A 57 -0.83 -8.76 14.09
CA GLU A 57 -2.14 -9.37 14.32
C GLU A 57 -2.46 -10.45 13.27
N PHE A 58 -1.94 -10.29 12.05
CA PHE A 58 -2.22 -11.18 10.92
C PHE A 58 -1.02 -12.01 10.46
N MET A 59 0.20 -11.61 10.83
CA MET A 59 1.46 -12.29 10.48
C MET A 59 2.40 -12.33 11.70
N PRO A 60 2.08 -13.11 12.74
CA PRO A 60 2.92 -13.20 13.93
C PRO A 60 4.26 -13.85 13.58
N ASN A 61 5.32 -13.03 13.62
CA ASN A 61 6.74 -13.38 13.51
C ASN A 61 7.08 -14.50 12.50
N THR A 62 6.40 -14.51 11.36
CA THR A 62 6.50 -15.57 10.36
C THR A 62 7.65 -15.29 9.40
N ILE A 63 8.58 -16.23 9.26
CA ILE A 63 9.60 -16.20 8.20
C ILE A 63 8.99 -16.90 6.99
N PHE A 64 8.91 -16.19 5.86
CA PHE A 64 8.37 -16.74 4.61
C PHE A 64 9.51 -17.24 3.72
N ASP A 65 9.64 -18.56 3.60
CA ASP A 65 10.67 -19.17 2.73
C ASP A 65 10.38 -18.97 1.24
N HIS A 66 9.14 -18.64 0.88
CA HIS A 66 8.68 -18.53 -0.50
C HIS A 66 7.81 -17.30 -0.72
N TRP A 67 8.05 -16.59 -1.83
CA TRP A 67 7.27 -15.42 -2.25
C TRP A 67 5.75 -15.70 -2.31
N ARG A 68 5.38 -16.92 -2.74
CA ARG A 68 3.98 -17.35 -2.78
C ARG A 68 3.32 -17.34 -1.40
N ASN A 69 4.03 -17.76 -0.36
CA ASN A 69 3.49 -17.82 1.00
C ASN A 69 3.33 -16.40 1.56
N LEU A 70 4.31 -15.52 1.31
CA LEU A 70 4.19 -14.11 1.65
C LEU A 70 2.97 -13.47 0.96
N ASN A 71 2.79 -13.71 -0.35
CA ASN A 71 1.68 -13.14 -1.12
C ASN A 71 0.31 -13.60 -0.62
N TRP A 72 0.15 -14.90 -0.33
CA TRP A 72 -1.09 -15.42 0.25
C TRP A 72 -1.42 -14.79 1.60
N ASN A 73 -0.42 -14.67 2.48
CA ASN A 73 -0.65 -14.06 3.79
C ASN A 73 -0.97 -12.56 3.68
N LEU A 74 -0.39 -11.84 2.72
CA LEU A 74 -0.74 -10.44 2.46
C LEU A 74 -2.18 -10.30 1.98
N ILE A 75 -2.65 -11.20 1.10
CA ILE A 75 -4.03 -11.23 0.62
C ILE A 75 -5.00 -11.54 1.78
N THR A 76 -4.69 -12.52 2.63
CA THR A 76 -5.54 -12.87 3.77
C THR A 76 -5.61 -11.74 4.80
N MET A 77 -4.49 -11.05 5.06
CA MET A 77 -4.48 -9.84 5.89
C MET A 77 -5.38 -8.75 5.29
N TRP A 78 -5.26 -8.48 3.99
CA TRP A 78 -6.08 -7.47 3.30
C TRP A 78 -7.58 -7.77 3.38
N ILE A 79 -7.97 -9.02 3.14
CA ILE A 79 -9.37 -9.46 3.27
C ILE A 79 -9.85 -9.32 4.72
N GLY A 80 -9.01 -9.70 5.69
CA GLY A 80 -9.30 -9.54 7.11
C GLY A 80 -9.62 -8.09 7.48
N LEU A 81 -8.82 -7.14 7.00
CA LEU A 81 -8.99 -5.70 7.26
C LEU A 81 -10.27 -5.10 6.66
N ILE A 82 -10.74 -5.64 5.54
CA ILE A 82 -12.02 -5.24 4.94
C ILE A 82 -13.18 -5.78 5.78
N ILE A 83 -13.10 -7.05 6.20
CA ILE A 83 -14.17 -7.70 6.99
C ILE A 83 -14.30 -7.06 8.37
N THR A 84 -13.18 -6.68 9.00
CA THR A 84 -13.16 -6.01 10.31
C THR A 84 -13.51 -4.52 10.24
N GLY A 85 -13.70 -3.95 9.04
CA GLY A 85 -14.06 -2.55 8.84
C GLY A 85 -12.93 -1.55 9.10
N PHE A 86 -11.68 -2.02 9.24
CA PHE A 86 -10.50 -1.15 9.36
C PHE A 86 -10.20 -0.39 8.07
N ILE A 87 -10.54 -0.98 6.92
CA ILE A 87 -10.48 -0.33 5.61
C ILE A 87 -11.92 -0.16 5.13
N GLN A 88 -12.37 1.10 5.07
CA GLN A 88 -13.64 1.46 4.45
C GLN A 88 -13.35 2.01 3.05
N TYR A 89 -14.06 1.51 2.04
CA TYR A 89 -13.98 1.97 0.65
C TYR A 89 -14.84 3.19 0.40
#